data_AF-A0A382V3Q7-F1
#
_entry.id   AF-A0A382V3Q7-F1
#
_cell.length_a   1.000
_cell.length_b   1.000
_cell.length_c   1.000
_cell.angle_alpha   90.00
_cell.angle_beta   90.00
_cell.angle_gamma   90.00
#
_symmetry.space_group_name_H-M   'P 1'
#
loop_
_entity.id
_entity.type
_entity.pdbx_description
1 polymer ?
#
loop_
_entity_poly.entity_id
_entity_poly.type
_entity_poly.pdbx_seq_one_letter_code
_entity_poly.pdbx_strand_id
1 'polypeptide(L)'
;MKRRSSDGRLTRREALSVLGTTAGLGLVAGCRGGTRASQPMQFMSAEPPDFASGAVIRTLRGDVDPDDLANGATLIHEHLRGATADVLFEVDSAGNDGVTCLVDSATGSRTQQAVDDLQGVADQTDVHIVRAGGYFEDIGFAIYPVRIAEASEDQLFEELVQDAMDQR
;
A
#
# COMPACT_ATOMS: atom_id res chain seq x y z
N MET A 1 -50.96 -1.47 -43.59
CA MET A 1 -50.42 -0.26 -42.94
C MET A 1 -50.77 -0.31 -41.45
N LYS A 2 -49.84 -0.70 -40.58
CA LYS A 2 -49.97 -0.65 -39.11
C LYS A 2 -48.64 -0.17 -38.55
N ARG A 3 -48.57 1.10 -38.16
CA ARG A 3 -47.44 1.68 -37.42
C ARG A 3 -47.51 1.16 -36.00
N ARG A 4 -46.45 0.48 -35.54
CA ARG A 4 -46.21 0.25 -34.10
C ARG A 4 -45.55 1.50 -33.55
N SER A 5 -46.26 2.21 -32.68
CA SER A 5 -45.72 3.24 -31.79
C SER A 5 -44.87 2.54 -30.72
N SER A 6 -43.56 2.75 -30.75
CA SER A 6 -42.65 2.36 -29.67
C SER A 6 -42.65 3.46 -28.61
N ASP A 7 -43.14 3.11 -27.43
CA ASP A 7 -43.23 3.95 -26.24
C ASP A 7 -41.81 4.30 -25.74
N GLY A 8 -41.46 5.59 -25.73
CA GLY A 8 -40.11 6.11 -25.48
C GLY A 8 -39.74 6.17 -23.99
N ARG A 9 -39.70 5.01 -23.32
CA ARG A 9 -39.28 4.93 -21.91
C ARG A 9 -37.81 4.54 -21.84
N LEU A 10 -36.96 5.55 -21.63
CA LEU A 10 -35.53 5.36 -21.35
C LEU A 10 -35.37 4.42 -20.16
N THR A 11 -34.51 3.41 -20.32
CA THR A 11 -34.16 2.50 -19.24
C THR A 11 -33.30 3.20 -18.19
N ARG A 12 -33.27 2.68 -16.96
CA ARG A 12 -32.47 3.24 -15.85
C ARG A 12 -30.98 3.40 -16.23
N ARG A 13 -30.44 2.49 -17.06
CA ARG A 13 -29.06 2.52 -17.54
C ARG A 13 -28.85 3.59 -18.62
N GLU A 14 -29.82 3.81 -19.50
CA GLU A 14 -29.77 4.90 -20.51
C GLU A 14 -29.92 6.27 -19.87
N ALA A 15 -30.81 6.40 -18.87
CA ALA A 15 -30.95 7.62 -18.08
C ALA A 15 -29.64 7.96 -17.34
N LEU A 16 -28.98 6.96 -16.74
CA LEU A 16 -27.67 7.14 -16.10
C LEU A 16 -26.56 7.45 -17.11
N SER A 17 -26.59 6.86 -18.30
CA SER A 17 -25.61 7.12 -19.35
C SER A 17 -25.73 8.54 -19.92
N VAL A 18 -26.95 9.04 -20.11
CA VAL A 18 -27.22 10.43 -20.54
C VAL A 18 -26.84 11.44 -19.44
N LEU A 19 -27.10 11.13 -18.17
CA LEU A 19 -26.65 11.96 -17.05
C LEU A 19 -25.12 11.96 -16.90
N GLY A 20 -24.47 10.82 -17.12
CA GLY A 20 -23.00 10.72 -17.07
C GLY A 20 -22.29 11.47 -18.20
N THR A 21 -22.88 11.50 -19.40
CA THR A 21 -22.31 12.24 -20.54
C THR A 21 -22.59 13.75 -20.49
N THR A 22 -23.66 14.19 -19.83
CA THR A 22 -23.95 15.63 -19.65
C THR A 22 -23.24 16.25 -18.45
N ALA A 23 -22.92 15.49 -17.39
CA ALA A 23 -22.09 15.98 -16.29
C ALA A 23 -20.60 16.14 -16.65
N GLY A 24 -20.10 15.47 -17.70
CA GLY A 24 -18.68 15.50 -18.10
C GLY A 24 -18.24 16.69 -18.96
N LEU A 25 -19.17 17.42 -19.60
CA LEU A 25 -18.85 18.52 -20.53
C LEU A 25 -19.34 19.91 -20.07
N GLY A 26 -19.97 20.02 -18.90
CA GLY A 26 -20.72 21.22 -18.49
C GLY A 26 -20.28 21.98 -17.24
N LEU A 27 -19.28 21.54 -16.47
CA LEU A 27 -19.01 22.10 -15.13
C LEU A 27 -17.74 22.95 -14.96
N VAL A 28 -17.09 23.41 -16.02
CA VAL A 28 -15.85 24.23 -15.88
C VAL A 28 -16.13 25.71 -15.52
N ALA A 29 -17.38 26.17 -15.50
CA ALA A 29 -17.69 27.57 -15.21
C ALA A 29 -18.56 27.76 -13.97
N GLY A 30 -17.92 27.71 -12.78
CA GLY A 30 -18.37 28.53 -11.65
C GLY A 30 -18.98 27.81 -10.46
N CYS A 31 -18.16 27.08 -9.69
CA CYS A 31 -18.39 26.87 -8.25
C CYS A 31 -17.04 26.89 -7.51
N ARG A 32 -16.75 28.01 -6.82
CA ARG A 32 -15.63 28.14 -5.87
C ARG A 32 -15.95 27.44 -4.55
N GLY A 33 -16.16 26.12 -4.59
CA GLY A 33 -16.64 25.34 -3.45
C GLY A 33 -16.19 23.89 -3.46
N GLY A 34 -14.92 23.66 -3.13
CA GLY A 34 -14.49 22.63 -2.17
C GLY A 34 -14.70 21.14 -2.41
N THR A 35 -15.33 20.66 -3.48
CA THR A 35 -15.32 19.22 -3.79
C THR A 35 -14.19 18.91 -4.77
N ARG A 36 -13.02 18.57 -4.22
CA ARG A 36 -12.01 17.83 -4.99
C ARG A 36 -12.68 16.52 -5.42
N ALA A 37 -13.07 16.42 -6.69
CA ALA A 37 -13.23 15.11 -7.30
C ALA A 37 -11.92 14.36 -7.03
N SER A 38 -12.01 13.16 -6.47
CA SER A 38 -10.88 12.23 -6.35
C SER A 38 -10.32 12.05 -7.76
N GLN A 39 -9.28 12.81 -8.07
CA GLN A 39 -8.45 12.53 -9.22
C GLN A 39 -7.79 11.21 -8.86
N PRO A 40 -7.94 10.13 -9.65
CA PRO A 40 -7.10 8.97 -9.45
C PRO A 40 -5.65 9.49 -9.47
N MET A 41 -4.87 9.14 -8.45
CA MET A 41 -3.45 9.49 -8.43
C MET A 41 -2.84 8.98 -9.74
N GLN A 42 -2.50 9.90 -10.64
CA GLN A 42 -1.81 9.56 -11.86
C GLN A 42 -0.33 9.44 -11.49
N PHE A 43 0.12 8.22 -11.24
CA PHE A 43 1.53 7.94 -11.10
C PHE A 43 2.21 8.27 -12.43
N MET A 44 3.17 9.19 -12.39
CA MET A 44 4.05 9.42 -13.54
C MET A 44 4.83 8.13 -13.78
N SER A 45 4.72 7.56 -14.98
CA SER A 45 5.52 6.39 -15.35
C SER A 45 6.99 6.75 -15.24
N ALA A 46 7.67 6.20 -14.23
CA ALA A 46 9.11 6.03 -14.27
C ALA A 46 9.43 4.97 -15.34
N GLU A 47 10.67 4.97 -15.83
CA GLU A 47 11.19 3.83 -16.59
C GLU A 47 11.15 2.59 -15.68
N PRO A 48 10.68 1.43 -16.17
CA PRO A 48 10.62 0.23 -15.34
C PRO A 48 12.06 -0.15 -14.90
N PRO A 49 12.28 -0.46 -13.61
CA PRO A 49 13.58 -0.89 -13.13
C PRO A 49 13.96 -2.25 -13.73
N ASP A 50 15.24 -2.44 -14.05
CA ASP A 50 15.78 -3.75 -14.41
C ASP A 50 16.14 -4.52 -13.13
N PHE A 51 15.56 -5.71 -12.97
CA PHE A 51 15.89 -6.60 -11.85
C PHE A 51 16.85 -7.72 -12.27
N ALA A 52 17.74 -8.10 -11.37
CA ALA A 52 18.59 -9.27 -11.57
C ALA A 52 17.74 -10.55 -11.64
N SER A 53 18.14 -11.50 -12.49
CA SER A 53 17.43 -12.79 -12.58
C SER A 53 17.39 -13.50 -11.23
N GLY A 54 16.19 -13.90 -10.80
CA GLY A 54 15.96 -14.55 -9.51
C GLY A 54 15.88 -13.60 -8.31
N ALA A 55 15.83 -12.28 -8.54
CA ALA A 55 15.48 -11.33 -7.49
C ALA A 55 14.08 -11.62 -6.95
N VAL A 56 13.89 -11.46 -5.64
CA VAL A 56 12.61 -11.63 -4.96
C VAL A 56 12.39 -10.48 -3.99
N ILE A 57 11.13 -10.13 -3.77
CA ILE A 57 10.71 -9.24 -2.68
C ILE A 57 10.01 -10.10 -1.64
N ARG A 58 10.60 -10.16 -0.44
CA ARG A 58 10.01 -10.90 0.68
C ARG A 58 8.90 -10.09 1.33
N THR A 59 7.66 -10.58 1.24
CA THR A 59 6.50 -10.01 1.92
C THR A 59 6.07 -10.90 3.08
N LEU A 60 5.19 -10.41 3.95
CA LEU A 60 4.60 -11.22 5.03
C LEU A 60 3.76 -12.40 4.53
N ARG A 61 3.37 -12.42 3.25
CA ARG A 61 2.66 -13.55 2.63
C ARG A 61 3.59 -14.46 1.81
N GLY A 62 4.89 -14.21 1.85
CA GLY A 62 5.92 -14.94 1.10
C GLY A 62 6.65 -14.08 0.07
N ASP A 63 7.59 -14.72 -0.62
CA ASP A 63 8.40 -14.11 -1.67
C ASP A 63 7.55 -13.88 -2.94
N VAL A 64 7.64 -12.69 -3.53
CA VAL A 64 7.00 -12.32 -4.82
C VAL A 64 8.04 -11.88 -5.84
N ASP A 65 7.71 -11.97 -7.12
CA ASP A 65 8.55 -11.42 -8.19
C ASP A 65 8.46 -9.89 -8.15
N PRO A 66 9.58 -9.14 -8.28
CA PRO A 66 9.53 -7.68 -8.36
C PRO A 66 8.57 -7.14 -9.43
N ASP A 67 8.39 -7.85 -10.54
CA ASP A 67 7.47 -7.46 -11.61
C ASP A 67 5.99 -7.53 -11.18
N ASP A 68 5.66 -8.34 -10.18
CA ASP A 68 4.29 -8.44 -9.64
C ASP A 68 3.86 -7.13 -8.95
N LEU A 69 4.82 -6.32 -8.49
CA LEU A 69 4.56 -5.03 -7.83
C LEU A 69 4.54 -3.84 -8.79
N ALA A 70 4.84 -4.03 -10.07
CA ALA A 70 5.02 -2.94 -11.04
C ALA A 70 3.72 -2.17 -11.38
N ASN A 71 2.54 -2.74 -11.10
CA ASN A 71 1.25 -2.20 -11.51
C ASN A 71 0.54 -1.36 -10.42
N GLY A 72 1.28 -0.77 -9.49
CA GLY A 72 0.75 0.17 -8.51
C GLY A 72 1.83 0.91 -7.74
N ALA A 73 1.42 1.73 -6.79
CA ALA A 73 2.36 2.43 -5.94
C ALA A 73 2.96 1.52 -4.88
N THR A 74 4.28 1.66 -4.68
CA THR A 74 4.96 1.16 -3.49
C THR A 74 5.28 2.33 -2.57
N LEU A 75 4.77 2.30 -1.34
CA LEU A 75 5.22 3.24 -0.30
C LEU A 75 6.39 2.61 0.46
N ILE A 76 7.58 3.16 0.24
CA ILE A 76 8.85 2.57 0.67
C ILE A 76 9.22 2.86 2.13
N HIS A 77 8.45 3.68 2.85
CA HIS A 77 8.70 4.01 4.25
C HIS A 77 7.39 4.33 4.97
N GLU A 78 6.78 3.34 5.61
CA GLU A 78 5.57 3.52 6.42
C GLU A 78 5.74 2.93 7.83
N HIS A 79 4.86 3.29 8.75
CA HIS A 79 4.89 2.76 10.12
C HIS A 79 3.53 2.15 10.48
N LEU A 80 3.39 0.83 10.29
CA LEU A 80 2.11 0.12 10.48
C LEU A 80 1.94 -0.28 11.94
N ARG A 81 1.55 0.68 12.80
CA ARG A 81 1.38 0.49 14.24
C ARG A 81 -0.03 0.87 14.68
N GLY A 82 -0.60 0.10 15.61
CA GLY A 82 -1.93 0.34 16.15
C GLY A 82 -2.72 -0.96 16.30
N ALA A 83 -4.02 -0.85 16.54
CA ALA A 83 -4.90 -2.02 16.52
C ALA A 83 -5.06 -2.54 15.08
N THR A 84 -5.07 -3.86 14.91
CA THR A 84 -5.17 -4.52 13.60
C THR A 84 -6.32 -3.99 12.75
N ALA A 85 -7.50 -3.75 13.34
CA ALA A 85 -8.67 -3.26 12.62
C ALA A 85 -8.47 -1.84 12.05
N ASP A 86 -7.81 -0.96 12.80
CA ASP A 86 -7.55 0.42 12.38
C ASP A 86 -6.51 0.42 11.24
N VAL A 87 -5.42 -0.36 11.41
CA VAL A 87 -4.38 -0.48 10.39
C VAL A 87 -4.94 -1.10 9.11
N LEU A 88 -5.75 -2.17 9.21
CA LEU A 88 -6.36 -2.81 8.06
C LEU A 88 -7.26 -1.83 7.27
N PHE A 89 -8.08 -1.03 7.96
CA PHE A 89 -8.92 -0.03 7.29
C PHE A 89 -8.10 0.96 6.47
N GLU A 90 -7.00 1.47 7.02
CA GLU A 90 -6.13 2.43 6.32
C GLU A 90 -5.37 1.76 5.17
N VAL A 91 -4.88 0.54 5.35
CA VAL A 91 -4.19 -0.23 4.30
C VAL A 91 -5.15 -0.55 3.14
N ASP A 92 -6.37 -0.98 3.41
CA ASP A 92 -7.39 -1.21 2.38
C ASP A 92 -7.78 0.09 1.66
N SER A 93 -7.87 1.20 2.40
CA SER A 93 -8.12 2.51 1.80
C SER A 93 -6.99 2.91 0.84
N ALA A 94 -5.73 2.71 1.23
CA ALA A 94 -4.57 2.92 0.37
C ALA A 94 -4.58 1.99 -0.86
N GLY A 95 -4.98 0.72 -0.68
CA GLY A 95 -5.17 -0.24 -1.76
C GLY A 95 -6.19 0.23 -2.80
N ASN A 96 -7.33 0.76 -2.33
CA ASN A 96 -8.37 1.34 -3.19
C ASN A 96 -7.87 2.59 -3.97
N ASP A 97 -6.88 3.29 -3.44
CA ASP A 97 -6.24 4.44 -4.08
C ASP A 97 -5.08 4.04 -5.04
N GLY A 98 -4.79 2.74 -5.17
CA GLY A 98 -3.81 2.21 -6.12
C GLY A 98 -2.44 1.89 -5.53
N VAL A 99 -2.31 1.81 -4.20
CA VAL A 99 -1.11 1.27 -3.54
C VAL A 99 -1.14 -0.24 -3.58
N THR A 100 -0.08 -0.87 -4.08
CA THR A 100 0.04 -2.32 -4.18
C THR A 100 1.04 -2.89 -3.18
N CYS A 101 1.96 -2.08 -2.66
CA CYS A 101 2.95 -2.51 -1.69
C CYS A 101 3.27 -1.42 -0.65
N LEU A 102 3.48 -1.84 0.59
CA LEU A 102 3.90 -1.02 1.71
C LEU A 102 5.13 -1.65 2.37
N VAL A 103 6.11 -0.82 2.73
CA VAL A 103 7.25 -1.24 3.56
C VAL A 103 7.03 -0.74 4.99
N ASP A 104 6.71 -1.67 5.90
CA ASP A 104 6.67 -1.39 7.34
C ASP A 104 8.09 -1.16 7.86
N SER A 105 8.43 0.11 8.01
CA SER A 105 9.71 0.62 8.51
C SER A 105 9.65 0.91 10.01
N ALA A 106 8.82 0.17 10.74
CA ALA A 106 8.73 0.28 12.20
C ALA A 106 10.13 0.18 12.83
N THR A 107 10.43 1.18 13.65
CA THR A 107 11.72 1.34 14.30
C THR A 107 11.95 0.32 15.40
N GLY A 108 13.05 -0.44 15.31
CA GLY A 108 13.45 -1.44 16.29
C GLY A 108 12.67 -2.77 16.21
N SER A 109 13.09 -3.74 17.02
CA SER A 109 12.51 -5.09 17.02
C SER A 109 11.05 -5.04 17.47
N ARG A 110 10.13 -5.54 16.62
CA ARG A 110 8.72 -5.73 16.99
C ARG A 110 8.59 -6.83 18.05
N THR A 111 7.61 -6.68 18.94
CA THR A 111 7.18 -7.81 19.79
C THR A 111 6.51 -8.88 18.91
N GLN A 112 6.48 -10.14 19.35
CA GLN A 112 5.80 -11.21 18.61
C GLN A 112 4.34 -10.86 18.31
N GLN A 113 3.61 -10.33 19.31
CA GLN A 113 2.23 -9.89 19.10
C GLN A 113 2.10 -8.83 18.00
N ALA A 114 3.03 -7.87 17.93
CA ALA A 114 3.01 -6.84 16.88
C ALA A 114 3.39 -7.37 15.50
N VAL A 115 4.06 -8.53 15.42
CA VAL A 115 4.28 -9.27 14.17
C VAL A 115 3.00 -10.03 13.80
N ASP A 116 2.38 -10.73 14.74
CA ASP A 116 1.14 -11.47 14.52
C ASP A 116 -0.01 -10.54 14.09
N ASP A 117 -0.11 -9.36 14.69
CA ASP A 117 -1.10 -8.34 14.32
C ASP A 117 -0.86 -7.84 12.89
N LEU A 118 0.40 -7.65 12.49
CA LEU A 118 0.79 -7.20 11.15
C LEU A 118 0.54 -8.30 10.11
N GLN A 119 0.80 -9.57 10.46
CA GLN A 119 0.42 -10.71 9.65
C GLN A 119 -1.10 -10.75 9.44
N GLY A 120 -1.88 -10.51 10.49
CA GLY A 120 -3.33 -10.45 10.42
C GLY A 120 -3.84 -9.36 9.46
N VAL A 121 -3.15 -8.22 9.34
CA VAL A 121 -3.44 -7.21 8.31
C VAL A 121 -3.10 -7.75 6.92
N ALA A 122 -1.90 -8.29 6.74
CA ALA A 122 -1.44 -8.81 5.44
C ALA A 122 -2.36 -9.91 4.89
N ASP A 123 -2.88 -10.78 5.75
CA ASP A 123 -3.78 -11.87 5.38
C ASP A 123 -5.18 -11.39 4.94
N GLN A 124 -5.55 -10.15 5.27
CA GLN A 124 -6.90 -9.60 5.04
C GLN A 124 -6.96 -8.51 3.97
N THR A 125 -5.83 -8.10 3.40
CA THR A 125 -5.74 -7.04 2.39
C THR A 125 -5.08 -7.54 1.11
N ASP A 126 -5.37 -6.92 -0.02
CA ASP A 126 -4.67 -7.21 -1.29
C ASP A 126 -3.29 -6.54 -1.36
N VAL A 127 -3.01 -5.56 -0.50
CA VAL A 127 -1.74 -4.83 -0.45
C VAL A 127 -0.62 -5.72 0.10
N HIS A 128 0.50 -5.80 -0.61
CA HIS A 128 1.70 -6.48 -0.12
C HIS A 128 2.35 -5.69 1.01
N ILE A 129 2.76 -6.38 2.08
CA ILE A 129 3.47 -5.76 3.20
C ILE A 129 4.85 -6.39 3.30
N VAL A 130 5.89 -5.56 3.14
CA VAL A 130 7.29 -5.89 3.41
C VAL A 130 7.60 -5.43 4.82
N ARG A 131 8.12 -6.32 5.67
CA ARG A 131 8.60 -5.97 6.99
C ARG A 131 10.07 -5.58 6.91
N ALA A 132 10.42 -4.36 7.30
CA ALA A 132 11.81 -3.98 7.45
C ALA A 132 12.42 -4.61 8.72
N GLY A 133 13.75 -4.77 8.71
CA GLY A 133 14.54 -5.15 9.88
C GLY A 133 15.59 -4.09 10.21
N GLY A 134 16.31 -4.32 11.31
CA GLY A 134 17.48 -3.53 11.67
C GLY A 134 17.39 -2.79 12.99
N TYR A 135 18.48 -2.12 13.31
CA TYR A 135 18.65 -1.39 14.57
C TYR A 135 18.14 0.03 14.46
N PHE A 136 17.57 0.52 15.55
CA PHE A 136 17.14 1.90 15.65
C PHE A 136 17.53 2.52 16.98
N GLU A 137 17.69 3.84 16.97
CA GLU A 137 18.01 4.64 18.14
C GLU A 137 16.83 4.74 19.11
N ASP A 138 17.10 4.90 20.39
CA ASP A 138 16.06 5.33 21.33
C ASP A 138 15.68 6.78 21.02
N ILE A 139 14.46 6.97 20.50
CA ILE A 139 13.94 8.27 20.00
C ILE A 139 14.07 9.39 21.04
N GLY A 140 14.02 9.07 22.33
CA GLY A 140 14.14 10.04 23.42
C GLY A 140 15.55 10.62 23.60
N PHE A 141 16.59 9.92 23.13
CA PHE A 141 17.98 10.27 23.38
C PHE A 141 18.85 10.32 22.11
N ALA A 142 18.32 9.90 20.95
CA ALA A 142 19.03 9.81 19.68
C ALA A 142 20.37 9.06 19.82
N ILE A 143 20.34 7.97 20.58
CA ILE A 143 21.46 7.06 20.80
C ILE A 143 20.97 5.65 20.58
N TYR A 144 21.80 4.83 19.96
CA TYR A 144 21.56 3.40 19.94
C TYR A 144 21.61 2.83 21.35
N PRO A 145 20.79 1.82 21.67
CA PRO A 145 20.87 1.11 22.94
C PRO A 145 22.31 0.64 23.22
N VAL A 146 22.75 0.68 24.47
CA VAL A 146 24.13 0.33 24.88
C VAL A 146 24.55 -1.03 24.34
N ARG A 147 23.64 -2.01 24.27
CA ARG A 147 23.89 -3.33 23.69
C ARG A 147 24.46 -3.27 22.25
N ILE A 148 24.04 -2.28 21.45
CA ILE A 148 24.49 -2.10 20.07
C ILE A 148 25.91 -1.56 20.05
N ALA A 149 26.21 -0.62 20.96
CA ALA A 149 27.54 -0.04 21.08
C ALA A 149 28.58 -1.02 21.66
N GLU A 150 28.13 -1.98 22.46
CA GLU A 150 28.99 -3.01 23.07
C GLU A 150 29.13 -4.29 22.23
N ALA A 151 28.20 -4.54 21.30
CA ALA A 151 28.23 -5.70 20.41
C ALA A 151 29.39 -5.61 19.40
N SER A 152 29.96 -6.76 19.04
CA SER A 152 30.88 -6.83 17.90
C SER A 152 30.12 -6.70 16.58
N GLU A 153 30.83 -6.30 15.52
CA GLU A 153 30.28 -6.26 14.17
C GLU A 153 29.72 -7.62 13.73
N ASP A 154 30.43 -8.72 14.05
CA ASP A 154 29.98 -10.08 13.76
C ASP A 154 28.66 -10.42 14.47
N GLN A 155 28.50 -10.02 15.73
CA GLN A 155 27.25 -10.22 16.48
C GLN A 155 26.09 -9.44 15.85
N LEU A 156 26.33 -8.19 15.47
CA LEU A 156 25.32 -7.36 14.80
C LEU A 156 24.95 -7.94 13.43
N PHE A 157 25.93 -8.44 12.68
CA PHE A 157 25.71 -9.09 11.40
C PHE A 157 24.88 -10.37 11.55
N GLU A 158 25.22 -11.24 12.50
CA GLU A 158 24.50 -12.48 12.78
C GLU A 158 23.04 -12.22 13.17
N GLU A 159 22.79 -11.22 14.02
CA GLU A 159 21.44 -10.77 14.37
C GLU A 159 20.65 -10.29 13.14
N LEU A 160 21.24 -9.47 12.25
CA LEU A 160 20.58 -9.01 11.02
C LEU A 160 20.25 -10.17 10.07
N VAL A 161 21.14 -11.15 9.96
CA VAL A 161 20.89 -12.37 9.17
C VAL A 161 19.74 -13.15 9.77
N GLN A 162 19.72 -13.33 11.11
CA GLN A 162 18.63 -14.03 11.78
C GLN A 162 17.29 -13.32 11.58
N ASP A 163 17.25 -11.99 11.76
CA ASP A 163 16.05 -11.17 11.51
C ASP A 163 15.51 -11.35 10.09
N ALA A 164 16.38 -11.42 9.08
CA ALA A 164 15.99 -11.63 7.68
C ALA A 164 15.51 -13.06 7.40
N MET A 165 16.01 -14.05 8.16
CA MET A 165 15.59 -15.45 8.06
C MET A 165 14.24 -15.68 8.77
N ASP A 166 13.97 -14.98 9.85
CA ASP A 166 12.71 -15.04 10.61
C ASP A 166 11.53 -14.38 9.88
N GLN A 167 11.81 -13.65 8.79
CA GLN A 167 10.79 -13.09 7.90
C GLN A 167 10.31 -14.08 6.83
N ARG A 168 10.85 -15.31 6.79
CA ARG A 168 10.47 -16.36 5.82
C ARG A 168 9.19 -17.11 6.20
#